data_AF-A0A7C2Z954-F1
#
_entry.id   AF-A0A7C2Z954-F1
#
_cell.length_a   1.000
_cell.length_b   1.000
_cell.length_c   1.000
_cell.angle_alpha   90.00
_cell.angle_beta   90.00
_cell.angle_gamma   90.00
#
_symmetry.space_group_name_H-M   'P 1'
#
loop_
_entity.id
_entity.type
_entity.pdbx_description
1 polymer ?
#
loop_
_entity_poly.entity_id
_entity_poly.type
_entity_poly.pdbx_seq_one_letter_code
_entity_poly.pdbx_strand_id
1 'polypeptide(L)'
;MTVGVPLAYLTEKVGSSQVLGEIFAAPAFQIRVSEDIASKFTGLKIGDKVDGRLIELPNITLEIRGGSDLAGFPMRADVEGPVKKYLLLSTGPGYRPRRKGERRRKLVRGNTISPDIVQVNAVIV
;
A
#
# COMPACT_ATOMS: atom_id res chain seq x y z
N MET A 1 15.47 -21.19 8.23
CA MET A 1 15.93 -21.49 6.85
C MET A 1 17.13 -20.61 6.57
N THR A 2 18.30 -21.20 6.33
CA THR A 2 19.53 -20.44 6.07
C THR A 2 19.56 -20.05 4.60
N VAL A 3 19.52 -18.76 4.28
CA VAL A 3 19.59 -18.27 2.90
C VAL A 3 21.03 -17.85 2.63
N GLY A 4 21.63 -18.40 1.57
CA GLY A 4 22.98 -18.03 1.13
C GLY A 4 22.94 -16.64 0.49
N VAL A 5 23.49 -15.64 1.17
CA VAL A 5 23.67 -14.29 0.65
C VAL A 5 25.16 -14.13 0.29
N PRO A 6 25.51 -13.48 -0.84
CA PRO A 6 26.91 -13.19 -1.17
C PRO A 6 27.61 -12.43 -0.04
N LEU A 7 28.78 -12.94 0.39
CA LEU A 7 29.56 -12.39 1.51
C LEU A 7 29.84 -10.89 1.36
N ALA A 8 30.13 -10.41 0.14
CA ALA A 8 30.39 -9.01 -0.15
C ALA A 8 29.22 -8.09 0.25
N TYR A 9 27.98 -8.53 0.03
CA TYR A 9 26.77 -7.75 0.33
C TYR A 9 26.53 -7.65 1.86
N LEU A 10 26.85 -8.70 2.61
CA LEU A 10 26.77 -8.70 4.08
C LEU A 10 27.88 -7.86 4.72
N THR A 11 29.10 -7.90 4.18
CA THR A 11 30.23 -7.13 4.69
C THR A 11 30.03 -5.62 4.48
N GLU A 12 29.52 -5.17 3.33
CA GLU A 12 29.25 -3.74 3.08
C GLU A 12 28.10 -3.18 3.92
N LYS A 13 27.03 -3.94 4.13
CA LYS A 13 25.82 -3.44 4.82
C LYS A 13 25.86 -3.59 6.33
N VAL A 14 26.51 -4.63 6.87
CA VAL A 14 26.41 -5.01 8.29
C VAL A 14 27.78 -5.26 8.94
N GLY A 15 28.87 -5.30 8.18
CA GLY A 15 30.23 -5.47 8.71
C GLY A 15 30.49 -6.79 9.43
N SER A 16 29.60 -7.78 9.28
CA SER A 16 29.59 -9.04 10.03
C SER A 16 29.43 -10.25 9.09
N SER A 17 30.05 -11.38 9.44
CA SER A 17 30.05 -12.60 8.63
C SER A 17 28.77 -13.43 8.76
N GLN A 18 27.98 -13.22 9.81
CA GLN A 18 26.66 -13.83 10.03
C GLN A 18 25.71 -12.81 10.66
N VAL A 19 24.46 -12.78 10.19
CA VAL A 19 23.41 -11.86 10.66
C VAL A 19 22.10 -12.63 10.75
N LEU A 20 21.36 -12.43 11.84
CA LEU A 20 19.96 -12.85 11.92
C LEU A 20 19.12 -11.82 11.17
N GLY A 21 18.57 -12.23 10.03
CA GLY A 21 17.68 -11.39 9.22
C GLY A 21 16.31 -12.04 9.07
N GLU A 22 15.26 -11.23 9.14
CA GLU A 22 13.92 -11.66 8.76
C GLU A 22 13.80 -11.62 7.23
N ILE A 23 13.44 -12.74 6.63
CA ILE A 23 13.30 -12.88 5.17
C ILE A 23 11.84 -13.09 4.85
N PHE A 24 11.27 -12.20 4.05
CA PHE A 24 9.91 -12.38 3.54
C PHE A 24 9.91 -13.43 2.44
N ALA A 25 9.17 -14.52 2.67
CA ALA A 25 9.09 -15.64 1.74
C ALA A 25 8.30 -15.32 0.46
N ALA A 26 7.43 -14.31 0.50
CA ALA A 26 6.54 -13.94 -0.60
C ALA A 26 6.67 -12.45 -0.96
N PRO A 27 6.51 -12.08 -2.25
CA PRO A 27 6.56 -10.69 -2.69
C PRO A 27 5.40 -9.84 -2.16
N ALA A 28 4.28 -10.46 -1.79
CA ALA A 28 3.15 -9.81 -1.15
C ALA A 28 2.42 -10.81 -0.25
N PHE A 29 1.87 -10.32 0.86
CA PHE A 29 1.04 -11.11 1.78
C PHE A 29 -0.07 -10.22 2.35
N GLN A 30 -1.16 -10.85 2.80
CA GLN A 30 -2.31 -10.16 3.39
C GLN A 30 -2.28 -10.31 4.91
N ILE A 31 -2.43 -9.20 5.61
CA ILE A 31 -2.57 -9.16 7.07
C ILE A 31 -4.00 -8.74 7.39
N ARG A 32 -4.67 -9.49 8.26
CA ARG A 32 -5.95 -9.06 8.83
C ARG A 32 -5.65 -8.26 10.08
N VAL A 33 -6.29 -7.10 10.18
CA VAL A 33 -6.01 -6.12 11.22
C VAL A 33 -7.26 -5.93 12.08
N SER A 34 -7.10 -5.70 13.38
CA SER A 34 -8.19 -5.35 14.28
C SER A 34 -8.66 -3.90 14.07
N GLU A 35 -9.89 -3.58 14.52
CA GLU A 35 -10.49 -2.25 14.38
C GLU A 35 -9.69 -1.15 15.08
N ASP A 36 -9.01 -1.48 16.20
CA ASP A 36 -8.18 -0.54 16.95
C ASP A 36 -6.99 -0.04 16.12
N ILE A 37 -6.38 -0.94 15.36
CA ILE A 37 -5.25 -0.61 14.50
C ILE A 37 -5.76 0.09 13.23
N ALA A 38 -6.88 -0.37 12.66
CA ALA A 38 -7.50 0.25 11.48
C ALA A 38 -7.84 1.74 11.72
N SER A 39 -8.29 2.07 12.93
CA SER A 39 -8.57 3.44 13.35
C SER A 39 -7.33 4.35 13.27
N LYS A 40 -6.12 3.81 13.51
CA LYS A 40 -4.86 4.57 13.40
C LYS A 40 -4.47 4.90 11.96
N PHE A 41 -4.96 4.11 10.99
CA PHE A 41 -4.74 4.38 9.57
C PHE A 41 -5.74 5.40 9.00
N THR A 42 -6.82 5.70 9.74
CA THR A 42 -7.84 6.65 9.30
C THR A 42 -7.27 8.06 9.29
N GLY A 43 -7.52 8.81 8.22
CA GLY A 43 -7.00 10.17 8.01
C GLY A 43 -5.64 10.24 7.31
N LEU A 44 -4.92 9.12 7.18
CA LEU A 44 -3.70 9.06 6.37
C LEU A 44 -4.02 9.14 4.88
N LYS A 45 -3.05 9.62 4.09
CA LYS A 45 -3.16 9.76 2.64
C LYS A 45 -2.31 8.72 1.90
N ILE A 46 -2.66 8.49 0.65
CA ILE A 46 -1.78 7.77 -0.29
C ILE A 46 -0.46 8.55 -0.43
N GLY A 47 0.66 7.87 -0.24
CA GLY A 47 2.01 8.41 -0.23
C GLY A 47 2.59 8.62 1.18
N ASP A 48 1.75 8.54 2.21
CA ASP A 48 2.23 8.67 3.59
C ASP A 48 3.00 7.42 4.02
N LYS A 49 4.03 7.65 4.84
CA LYS A 49 4.86 6.62 5.44
C LYS A 49 4.39 6.32 6.86
N VAL A 50 4.32 5.03 7.18
CA VAL A 50 3.82 4.52 8.45
C VAL A 50 4.81 3.49 8.99
N ASP A 51 5.05 3.52 10.30
CA ASP A 51 5.87 2.51 10.95
C ASP A 51 5.15 1.15 10.96
N GLY A 52 5.84 0.11 10.48
CA GLY A 52 5.37 -1.27 10.45
C GLY A 52 5.07 -1.85 11.83
N ARG A 53 5.57 -1.22 12.90
CA ARG A 53 5.25 -1.56 14.30
C ARG A 53 3.74 -1.57 14.57
N LEU A 54 2.96 -0.77 13.84
CA LEU A 54 1.50 -0.76 13.97
C LEU A 54 0.83 -2.07 13.53
N ILE A 55 1.49 -2.85 12.67
CA ILE A 55 0.99 -4.13 12.13
C ILE A 55 1.91 -5.29 12.54
N GLU A 56 2.57 -5.17 13.69
CA GLU A 56 3.47 -6.19 14.26
C GLU A 56 4.65 -6.57 13.34
N LEU A 57 5.03 -5.68 12.41
CA LEU A 57 6.20 -5.81 11.55
C LEU A 57 7.30 -4.87 12.06
N PRO A 58 8.19 -5.32 12.96
CA PRO A 58 9.22 -4.47 13.51
C PRO A 58 10.23 -4.04 12.43
N ASN A 59 10.80 -2.84 12.60
CA ASN A 59 11.91 -2.31 11.79
C ASN A 59 11.62 -2.11 10.29
N ILE A 60 10.35 -1.99 9.92
CA ILE A 60 9.92 -1.76 8.54
C ILE A 60 9.15 -0.45 8.45
N THR A 61 9.38 0.31 7.37
CA THR A 61 8.54 1.45 7.01
C THR A 61 7.61 1.04 5.87
N LEU A 62 6.33 1.37 5.98
CA LEU A 62 5.31 1.10 4.99
C LEU A 62 4.88 2.39 4.32
N GLU A 63 4.90 2.46 3.00
CA GLU A 63 4.30 3.55 2.24
C GLU A 63 2.94 3.13 1.70
N ILE A 64 1.90 3.91 2.00
CA ILE A 64 0.54 3.64 1.51
C ILE A 64 0.46 3.95 0.01
N ARG A 65 0.18 2.95 -0.82
CA ARG A 65 0.10 3.09 -2.28
C ARG A 65 -1.33 3.15 -2.81
N GLY A 66 -2.32 2.72 -2.04
CA GLY A 66 -3.72 2.81 -2.43
C GLY A 66 -4.64 1.96 -1.57
N GLY A 67 -5.83 1.69 -2.09
CA GLY A 67 -6.83 0.88 -1.40
C GLY A 67 -8.12 0.75 -2.20
N SER A 68 -9.07 0.03 -1.62
CA SER A 68 -10.38 -0.26 -2.20
C SER A 68 -11.49 0.00 -1.19
N ASP A 69 -12.52 0.69 -1.64
CA ASP A 69 -13.77 0.93 -0.91
C ASP A 69 -14.62 -0.35 -0.82
N LEU A 70 -15.60 -0.39 0.08
CA LEU A 70 -16.56 -1.50 0.23
C LEU A 70 -17.24 -1.90 -1.09
N ALA A 71 -17.57 -0.93 -1.93
CA ALA A 71 -18.19 -1.17 -3.23
C ALA A 71 -17.19 -1.54 -4.35
N GLY A 72 -15.90 -1.74 -4.00
CA GLY A 72 -14.83 -2.07 -4.95
C GLY A 72 -14.32 -0.87 -5.75
N PHE A 73 -14.63 0.36 -5.35
CA PHE A 73 -14.06 1.54 -6.00
C PHE A 73 -12.62 1.76 -5.54
N PRO A 74 -11.66 1.92 -6.48
CA PRO A 74 -10.27 2.16 -6.12
C PRO A 74 -10.08 3.59 -5.62
N MET A 75 -9.13 3.75 -4.70
CA MET A 75 -8.62 5.05 -4.30
C MET A 75 -7.73 5.65 -5.38
N ARG A 76 -7.69 6.99 -5.44
CA ARG A 76 -6.88 7.74 -6.39
C ARG A 76 -6.16 8.89 -5.70
N ALA A 77 -4.84 8.96 -5.86
CA ALA A 77 -3.98 9.96 -5.21
C ALA A 77 -4.34 11.41 -5.59
N ASP A 78 -4.75 11.63 -6.85
CA ASP A 78 -5.09 12.96 -7.40
C ASP A 78 -6.33 13.61 -6.74
N VAL A 79 -7.18 12.82 -6.08
CA VAL A 79 -8.47 13.29 -5.55
C VAL A 79 -8.32 13.47 -4.05
N GLU A 80 -8.36 14.70 -3.58
CA GLU A 80 -8.19 14.98 -2.16
C GLU A 80 -9.43 14.63 -1.32
N GLY A 81 -9.16 14.15 -0.10
CA GLY A 81 -10.16 13.93 0.93
C GLY A 81 -10.83 12.55 0.89
N PRO A 82 -11.64 12.22 1.91
CA PRO A 82 -12.34 10.94 2.02
C PRO A 82 -13.65 10.92 1.22
N VAL A 83 -13.63 11.43 -0.02
CA VAL A 83 -14.85 11.65 -0.83
C VAL A 83 -15.00 10.63 -1.96
N LYS A 84 -16.25 10.42 -2.40
CA LYS A 84 -16.57 9.70 -3.65
C LYS A 84 -16.84 10.73 -4.73
N LYS A 85 -16.10 10.67 -5.85
CA LYS A 85 -16.22 11.65 -6.94
C LYS A 85 -16.27 10.95 -8.29
N TYR A 86 -17.17 11.42 -9.15
CA TYR A 86 -17.18 11.00 -10.55
C TYR A 86 -16.15 11.80 -11.36
N LEU A 87 -15.24 11.10 -12.03
CA LEU A 87 -14.22 11.69 -12.89
C LEU A 87 -14.33 11.13 -14.30
N LEU A 88 -14.01 11.97 -15.29
CA LEU A 88 -13.89 11.54 -16.68
C LEU A 88 -12.49 10.97 -16.92
N LEU A 89 -12.37 9.65 -16.83
CA LEU A 89 -11.10 8.95 -16.92
C LEU A 89 -10.79 8.55 -18.37
N SER A 90 -9.55 8.81 -18.79
CA SER A 90 -8.97 8.27 -20.02
C SER A 90 -8.13 7.01 -19.76
N THR A 91 -7.52 6.92 -18.57
CA THR A 91 -6.63 5.84 -18.16
C THR A 91 -6.83 5.53 -16.67
N GLY A 92 -6.16 4.50 -16.18
CA GLY A 92 -6.20 4.09 -14.78
C GLY A 92 -5.61 5.13 -13.82
N PRO A 93 -5.66 4.88 -12.51
CA PRO A 93 -6.33 3.77 -11.83
C PRO A 93 -7.87 3.87 -11.89
N GLY A 94 -8.56 2.72 -11.87
CA GLY A 94 -10.03 2.61 -11.88
C GLY A 94 -10.71 2.60 -13.26
N TYR A 95 -9.94 2.72 -14.34
CA TYR A 95 -10.45 2.56 -15.69
C TYR A 95 -9.38 1.98 -16.62
N ARG A 96 -9.74 0.93 -17.37
CA ARG A 96 -8.89 0.35 -18.42
C ARG A 96 -9.59 0.55 -19.76
N PRO A 97 -9.17 1.53 -20.58
CA PRO A 97 -9.81 1.80 -21.87
C PRO A 97 -9.66 0.59 -22.81
N ARG A 98 -10.69 0.30 -23.61
CA ARG A 98 -10.63 -0.78 -24.62
C ARG A 98 -10.23 -0.25 -25.99
N ARG A 99 -10.53 1.02 -26.27
CA ARG A 99 -10.19 1.69 -27.53
C ARG A 99 -9.36 2.94 -27.26
N LYS A 100 -8.50 3.29 -28.21
CA LYS A 100 -7.71 4.53 -28.16
C LYS A 100 -8.66 5.73 -28.16
N GLY A 101 -8.45 6.67 -27.23
CA GLY A 101 -9.27 7.88 -27.09
C GLY A 101 -10.59 7.69 -26.34
N GLU A 102 -10.89 6.47 -25.86
CA GLU A 102 -12.08 6.23 -25.04
C GLU A 102 -11.94 6.93 -23.69
N ARG A 103 -12.95 7.69 -23.29
CA ARG A 103 -13.06 8.29 -21.97
C ARG A 103 -14.38 7.90 -21.35
N ARG A 104 -14.37 7.54 -20.07
CA ARG A 104 -15.59 7.15 -19.36
C ARG A 104 -15.67 7.85 -18.02
N ARG A 105 -16.86 8.35 -17.70
CA ARG A 105 -17.17 8.86 -16.36
C ARG A 105 -17.28 7.67 -15.41
N LYS A 106 -16.41 7.63 -14.41
CA LYS A 106 -16.33 6.56 -13.40
C LYS A 106 -16.27 7.16 -12.00
N LEU A 107 -16.86 6.48 -11.04
CA LEU A 107 -16.76 6.84 -9.64
C LEU A 107 -15.44 6.32 -9.08
N VAL A 108 -14.73 7.16 -8.34
CA VAL A 108 -13.51 6.80 -7.62
C VAL A 108 -13.57 7.30 -6.18
N ARG A 109 -12.74 6.72 -5.32
CA ARG A 109 -12.52 7.21 -3.95
C ARG A 109 -11.31 8.14 -3.91
N GLY A 110 -11.36 9.14 -3.04
CA GLY A 110 -10.23 10.04 -2.80
C GLY A 110 -9.04 9.36 -2.15
N ASN A 111 -8.01 10.16 -1.90
CA ASN A 111 -6.69 9.72 -1.44
C ASN A 111 -6.60 9.52 0.07
N THR A 112 -7.57 10.01 0.83
CA THR A 112 -7.56 9.95 2.30
C THR A 112 -8.29 8.70 2.77
N ILE A 113 -7.70 7.98 3.71
CA ILE A 113 -8.27 6.77 4.28
C ILE A 113 -9.44 7.12 5.20
N SER A 114 -10.55 6.44 4.98
CA SER A 114 -11.81 6.55 5.73
C SER A 114 -12.28 5.17 6.18
N PRO A 115 -13.15 5.07 7.19
CA PRO A 115 -13.70 3.78 7.66
C PRO A 115 -14.41 2.94 6.57
N ASP A 116 -14.91 3.57 5.50
CA ASP A 116 -15.55 2.84 4.38
C ASP A 116 -14.57 1.99 3.54
N ILE A 117 -13.25 2.17 3.72
CA ILE A 117 -12.22 1.42 3.00
C ILE A 117 -12.02 0.06 3.64
N VAL A 118 -12.10 -0.98 2.81
CA VAL A 118 -12.00 -2.37 3.26
C VAL A 118 -10.58 -2.92 3.11
N GLN A 119 -9.82 -2.41 2.14
CA GLN A 119 -8.46 -2.86 1.86
C GLN A 119 -7.54 -1.67 1.65
N VAL A 120 -6.36 -1.72 2.29
CA VAL A 120 -5.25 -0.79 2.07
C VAL A 120 -4.07 -1.55 1.50
N ASN A 121 -3.46 -1.00 0.46
CA ASN A 121 -2.26 -1.52 -0.16
C ASN A 121 -1.07 -0.66 0.24
N ALA A 122 -0.04 -1.27 0.81
CA ALA A 122 1.20 -0.62 1.19
C ALA A 122 2.41 -1.37 0.64
N VAL A 123 3.53 -0.67 0.52
CA VAL A 123 4.81 -1.21 0.06
C VAL A 123 5.87 -0.95 1.13
N ILE A 124 6.75 -1.93 1.34
CA ILE A 124 7.90 -1.79 2.23
C ILE A 124 8.94 -0.87 1.57
N VAL A 125 9.38 0.16 2.28
CA VAL A 125 10.39 1.14 1.84
C VAL A 125 11.58 1.16 2.79
#